data_AF-A0A212IVM2-F1
#
_entry.id   AF-A0A212IVM2-F1
#
_cell.length_a   1.000
_cell.length_b   1.000
_cell.length_c   1.000
_cell.angle_alpha   90.00
_cell.angle_beta   90.00
_cell.angle_gamma   90.00
#
_symmetry.space_group_name_H-M   'P 1'
#
loop_
_entity.id
_entity.type
_entity.pdbx_description
1 polymer ?
#
loop_
_entity_poly.entity_id
_entity_poly.type
_entity_poly.pdbx_seq_one_letter_code
_entity_poly.pdbx_strand_id
1 'polypeptide(L)'
;MRKSHRYGKPSFKVPNQLILDGSLSFSARRMGVALYGHHNPFGACRKSLKQLAALASCTITTARKALDELESSGYITRCRHYRYDEKLNRLVYDQYTYHCDLKFDGGYTLIPRDLFGHALKNSTFVLCLYLYLRAGNGTRAFPSLNRISKELWMAISTACRALKALTGTGIILAQLCIKANKAHSNNSYFFLCVSSVTAHTAQSAPFNVGRVLFTLLPSLCW
;
A
#
# COMPACT_ATOMS: atom_id res chain seq x y z
N MET A 1 14.45 4.27 -19.10
CA MET A 1 13.83 4.39 -17.76
C MET A 1 14.83 3.96 -16.69
N ARG A 2 15.38 4.89 -15.89
CA ARG A 2 16.26 4.54 -14.77
C ARG A 2 15.43 3.89 -13.65
N LYS A 3 15.70 2.61 -13.35
CA LYS A 3 15.07 1.88 -12.24
C LYS A 3 15.57 2.50 -10.93
N SER A 4 14.75 3.35 -10.31
CA SER A 4 15.01 3.89 -8.98
C SER A 4 15.01 2.74 -7.95
N HIS A 5 16.19 2.29 -7.55
CA HIS A 5 16.43 1.22 -6.57
C HIS A 5 16.61 1.78 -5.14
N ARG A 6 15.66 2.59 -4.63
CA ARG A 6 15.79 3.16 -3.27
C ARG A 6 15.83 2.12 -2.16
N TYR A 7 15.10 1.01 -2.35
CA TYR A 7 15.02 -0.09 -1.38
C TYR A 7 15.76 -1.35 -1.87
N GLY A 8 16.62 -1.22 -2.90
CA GLY A 8 17.12 -2.39 -3.64
C GLY A 8 16.02 -3.15 -4.39
N LYS A 9 14.80 -2.59 -4.46
CA LYS A 9 13.60 -3.22 -5.00
C LYS A 9 12.97 -2.35 -6.09
N PRO A 10 12.31 -2.98 -7.09
CA PRO A 10 11.61 -2.23 -8.12
C PRO A 10 10.46 -1.43 -7.50
N SER A 11 10.40 -0.13 -7.82
CA SER A 11 9.41 0.81 -7.31
C SER A 11 8.63 1.49 -8.43
N PHE A 12 7.48 2.07 -8.08
CA PHE A 12 6.62 2.83 -8.99
C PHE A 12 6.12 4.10 -8.31
N LYS A 13 5.65 5.06 -9.12
CA LYS A 13 5.18 6.37 -8.64
C LYS A 13 3.69 6.30 -8.32
N VAL A 14 3.31 6.90 -7.20
CA VAL A 14 1.92 7.08 -6.80
C VAL A 14 1.71 8.56 -6.43
N PRO A 15 0.64 9.23 -6.89
CA PRO A 15 0.34 10.58 -6.48
C PRO A 15 0.14 10.69 -4.96
N ASN A 16 0.73 11.69 -4.33
CA ASN A 16 0.57 11.89 -2.88
C ASN A 16 -0.89 12.14 -2.49
N GLN A 17 -1.63 12.83 -3.36
CA GLN A 17 -3.05 13.13 -3.19
C GLN A 17 -3.87 11.84 -3.03
N LEU A 18 -3.64 10.82 -3.87
CA LEU A 18 -4.34 9.54 -3.79
C LEU A 18 -4.18 8.85 -2.42
N ILE A 19 -3.02 9.01 -1.77
CA ILE A 19 -2.76 8.41 -0.45
C ILE A 19 -3.54 9.15 0.65
N LEU A 20 -3.58 10.48 0.55
CA LEU A 20 -4.14 11.38 1.57
C LEU A 20 -5.62 11.71 1.37
N ASP A 21 -6.22 11.35 0.24
CA ASP A 21 -7.59 11.72 -0.11
C ASP A 21 -8.61 11.09 0.84
N GLY A 22 -9.17 11.91 1.72
CA GLY A 22 -10.19 11.51 2.69
C GLY A 22 -11.54 11.12 2.07
N SER A 23 -11.83 11.58 0.85
CA SER A 23 -13.07 11.24 0.15
C SER A 23 -13.09 9.80 -0.35
N LEU A 24 -11.91 9.20 -0.56
CA LEU A 24 -11.76 7.83 -1.02
C LEU A 24 -11.75 6.83 0.15
N SER A 25 -12.44 5.72 -0.05
CA SER A 25 -12.35 4.56 0.84
C SER A 25 -10.93 3.96 0.85
N PHE A 26 -10.57 3.26 1.92
CA PHE A 26 -9.27 2.57 1.97
C PHE A 26 -9.09 1.54 0.85
N SER A 27 -10.19 0.90 0.43
CA SER A 27 -10.21 0.01 -0.75
C SER A 27 -9.94 0.77 -2.05
N ALA A 28 -10.55 1.95 -2.24
CA ALA A 28 -10.32 2.77 -3.42
C ALA A 28 -8.87 3.24 -3.52
N ARG A 29 -8.28 3.73 -2.43
CA ARG A 29 -6.86 4.13 -2.41
C ARG A 29 -5.93 2.96 -2.77
N ARG A 30 -6.18 1.77 -2.21
CA ARG A 30 -5.42 0.56 -2.55
C ARG A 30 -5.60 0.15 -4.01
N MET A 31 -6.83 0.23 -4.54
CA MET A 31 -7.12 -0.06 -5.94
C MET A 31 -6.43 0.92 -6.88
N GLY A 32 -6.44 2.21 -6.54
CA GLY A 32 -5.72 3.23 -7.27
C GLY A 32 -4.23 2.90 -7.29
N VAL A 33 -3.62 2.59 -6.14
CA VAL A 33 -2.22 2.17 -6.08
C VAL A 33 -1.95 0.93 -6.93
N ALA A 34 -2.85 -0.04 -6.99
CA ALA A 34 -2.73 -1.18 -7.89
C ALA A 34 -2.74 -0.78 -9.39
N LEU A 35 -3.62 0.15 -9.78
CA LEU A 35 -3.64 0.70 -11.15
C LEU A 35 -2.34 1.45 -11.47
N TYR A 36 -1.89 2.34 -10.59
CA TYR A 36 -0.60 3.05 -10.70
C TYR A 36 0.62 2.10 -10.63
N GLY A 37 0.47 0.93 -10.03
CA GLY A 37 1.50 -0.12 -10.05
C GLY A 37 1.59 -0.81 -11.41
N HIS A 38 0.47 -0.99 -12.09
CA HIS A 38 0.35 -1.89 -13.24
C HIS A 38 -0.02 -1.21 -14.56
N HIS A 39 -0.01 0.12 -14.63
CA HIS A 39 -0.15 0.83 -15.89
C HIS A 39 1.11 0.71 -16.77
N ASN A 40 0.90 0.84 -18.08
CA ASN A 40 1.97 0.95 -19.05
C ASN A 40 2.58 2.37 -19.05
N PRO A 41 3.66 2.65 -19.79
CA PRO A 41 4.27 3.99 -19.83
C PRO A 41 3.32 5.14 -20.20
N PHE A 42 2.21 4.86 -20.89
CA PHE A 42 1.19 5.83 -21.30
C PHE A 42 0.06 6.01 -20.27
N GLY A 43 0.16 5.39 -19.10
CA GLY A 43 -0.86 5.49 -18.05
C GLY A 43 -2.04 4.52 -18.20
N ALA A 44 -2.04 3.64 -19.20
CA ALA A 44 -3.13 2.71 -19.45
C ALA A 44 -2.91 1.36 -18.74
N CYS A 45 -3.96 0.85 -18.09
CA CYS A 45 -4.03 -0.48 -17.49
C CYS A 45 -5.17 -1.28 -18.14
N ARG A 46 -4.87 -2.46 -18.69
CA ARG A 46 -5.83 -3.34 -19.39
C ARG A 46 -6.15 -4.62 -18.61
N LYS A 47 -6.19 -4.54 -17.29
CA LYS A 47 -6.46 -5.71 -16.43
C LYS A 47 -7.95 -5.92 -16.27
N SER A 48 -8.39 -7.18 -16.24
CA SER A 48 -9.78 -7.49 -15.96
C SER A 48 -10.16 -7.12 -14.53
N LEU A 49 -11.45 -6.90 -14.27
CA LEU A 49 -11.93 -6.57 -12.92
C LEU A 49 -11.53 -7.63 -11.88
N LYS A 50 -11.54 -8.91 -12.27
CA LYS A 50 -11.10 -10.04 -11.42
C LYS A 50 -9.61 -9.94 -11.08
N GLN A 51 -8.77 -9.60 -12.06
CA GLN A 51 -7.33 -9.41 -11.83
C GLN A 51 -7.05 -8.20 -10.93
N LEU A 52 -7.74 -7.09 -11.14
CA LEU A 52 -7.61 -5.90 -10.29
C LEU A 52 -8.06 -6.17 -8.84
N ALA A 53 -9.17 -6.88 -8.66
CA ALA A 53 -9.66 -7.29 -7.36
C ALA A 53 -8.62 -8.15 -6.61
N ALA A 54 -7.99 -9.11 -7.30
CA ALA A 54 -6.93 -9.94 -6.74
C ALA A 54 -5.69 -9.12 -6.33
N LEU A 55 -5.24 -8.18 -7.18
CA LEU A 55 -4.10 -7.32 -6.89
C LEU A 55 -4.34 -6.39 -5.69
N ALA A 56 -5.55 -5.88 -5.54
CA ALA A 56 -5.96 -5.07 -4.40
C ALA A 56 -6.39 -5.91 -3.17
N SER A 57 -6.26 -7.24 -3.23
CA SER A 57 -6.74 -8.20 -2.21
C SER A 57 -8.16 -7.89 -1.72
N CYS A 58 -9.08 -7.66 -2.66
CA CYS A 58 -10.48 -7.34 -2.36
C CYS A 58 -11.43 -8.16 -3.25
N THR A 59 -12.71 -8.13 -2.92
CA THR A 59 -13.75 -8.80 -3.73
C THR A 59 -14.06 -8.02 -5.01
N ILE A 60 -14.68 -8.67 -5.99
CA ILE A 60 -15.05 -8.04 -7.27
C ILE A 60 -16.06 -6.90 -7.04
N THR A 61 -16.99 -7.04 -6.10
CA THR A 61 -17.99 -6.02 -5.77
C THR A 61 -17.34 -4.79 -5.14
N THR A 62 -16.43 -4.99 -4.20
CA THR A 62 -15.63 -3.89 -3.61
C THR A 62 -14.73 -3.22 -4.64
N ALA A 63 -14.16 -4.00 -5.57
CA ALA A 63 -13.33 -3.47 -6.63
C ALA A 63 -14.13 -2.56 -7.58
N ARG A 64 -15.37 -2.94 -7.91
CA ARG A 64 -16.26 -2.12 -8.74
C ARG A 64 -16.55 -0.77 -8.08
N LYS A 65 -17.00 -0.79 -6.82
CA LYS A 65 -17.26 0.44 -6.05
C LYS A 65 -16.02 1.32 -5.93
N ALA A 66 -14.86 0.72 -5.65
CA ALA A 66 -13.59 1.42 -5.60
C ALA A 66 -13.22 2.09 -6.93
N LEU A 67 -13.49 1.45 -8.07
CA LEU A 67 -13.25 2.05 -9.39
C LEU A 67 -14.23 3.19 -9.69
N ASP A 68 -15.48 3.07 -9.25
CA ASP A 68 -16.48 4.14 -9.39
C ASP A 68 -16.07 5.37 -8.56
N GLU A 69 -15.57 5.18 -7.33
CA GLU A 69 -15.01 6.23 -6.48
C GLU A 69 -13.82 6.93 -7.15
N LEU A 70 -12.86 6.15 -7.68
CA LEU A 70 -11.65 6.68 -8.33
C LEU A 70 -11.95 7.45 -9.62
N GLU A 71 -12.94 7.03 -10.38
CA GLU A 71 -13.37 7.75 -11.60
C GLU A 71 -14.09 9.04 -11.23
N SER A 72 -14.97 9.00 -10.22
CA SER A 72 -15.69 10.17 -9.73
C SER A 72 -14.75 11.24 -9.16
N SER A 73 -13.65 10.83 -8.54
CA SER A 73 -12.62 11.74 -8.03
C SER A 73 -11.57 12.15 -9.07
N GLY A 74 -11.68 11.68 -10.32
CA GLY A 74 -10.82 12.07 -11.43
C GLY A 74 -9.43 11.43 -11.46
N TYR A 75 -9.14 10.43 -10.62
CA TYR A 75 -7.84 9.74 -10.66
C TYR A 75 -7.72 8.80 -11.86
N ILE A 76 -8.84 8.29 -12.36
CA ILE A 76 -8.87 7.39 -13.50
C ILE A 76 -10.00 7.74 -14.47
N THR A 77 -9.84 7.36 -15.73
CA THR A 77 -10.92 7.34 -16.73
C THR A 77 -11.10 5.92 -17.26
N ARG A 78 -12.35 5.45 -17.34
CA ARG A 78 -12.66 4.13 -17.92
C ARG A 78 -13.06 4.26 -19.38
N CYS A 79 -12.31 3.58 -20.24
CA CYS A 79 -12.62 3.45 -21.66
C CYS A 79 -13.13 2.04 -21.95
N ARG A 80 -14.32 1.93 -22.55
CA ARG A 80 -14.85 0.63 -23.00
C ARG A 80 -14.19 0.23 -24.30
N HIS A 81 -13.72 -1.01 -24.37
CA HIS A 81 -13.32 -1.63 -25.63
C HIS A 81 -14.39 -2.62 -26.09
N TYR A 82 -14.66 -2.56 -27.37
CA TYR A 82 -15.53 -3.48 -28.08
C TYR A 82 -14.70 -4.24 -29.11
N ARG A 83 -15.02 -5.51 -29.29
CA ARG A 83 -14.46 -6.36 -30.32
C ARG A 83 -15.57 -6.88 -31.21
N TYR A 84 -15.30 -7.11 -32.48
CA TYR A 84 -16.28 -7.75 -33.35
C TYR A 84 -16.29 -9.26 -33.07
N ASP A 85 -17.48 -9.83 -32.88
CA ASP A 85 -17.67 -11.27 -32.75
C ASP A 85 -18.30 -11.78 -34.05
N GLU A 86 -17.52 -12.53 -34.82
CA GLU A 86 -17.94 -13.09 -36.11
C GLU A 86 -19.11 -14.07 -35.98
N LYS A 87 -19.22 -14.79 -34.85
CA LYS A 87 -20.30 -15.77 -34.64
C LYS A 87 -21.63 -15.10 -34.38
N LEU A 88 -21.60 -13.98 -33.66
CA LEU A 88 -22.79 -13.18 -33.34
C LEU A 88 -23.03 -12.07 -34.37
N ASN A 89 -22.13 -11.92 -35.35
CA ASN A 89 -22.11 -10.89 -36.38
C ASN A 89 -22.37 -9.47 -35.83
N ARG A 90 -21.76 -9.15 -34.68
CA ARG A 90 -21.94 -7.85 -34.00
C ARG A 90 -20.75 -7.48 -33.12
N LEU A 91 -20.66 -6.20 -32.76
CA LEU A 91 -19.74 -5.72 -31.73
C LEU A 91 -20.19 -6.23 -30.34
N VAL A 92 -19.27 -6.87 -29.63
CA VAL A 92 -19.43 -7.35 -28.27
C VAL A 92 -18.44 -6.64 -27.37
N TYR A 93 -18.85 -6.34 -26.13
CA TYR A 93 -17.97 -5.79 -25.13
C TYR A 93 -16.81 -6.76 -24.83
N ASP A 94 -15.58 -6.25 -24.87
CA ASP A 94 -14.37 -7.02 -24.56
C ASP A 94 -13.93 -6.76 -23.12
N GLN A 95 -13.36 -5.58 -22.88
CA GLN A 95 -12.82 -5.19 -21.58
C GLN A 95 -12.74 -3.68 -21.42
N TYR A 96 -12.46 -3.23 -20.19
CA TYR A 96 -12.12 -1.84 -19.91
C TYR A 96 -10.62 -1.60 -20.07
N THR A 97 -10.26 -0.45 -20.61
CA THR A 97 -8.94 0.16 -20.40
C THR A 97 -9.10 1.27 -19.36
N TYR A 98 -8.30 1.22 -18.30
CA TYR A 98 -8.25 2.24 -17.27
C TYR A 98 -7.08 3.17 -17.53
N HIS A 99 -7.34 4.46 -17.72
CA HIS A 99 -6.30 5.46 -17.86
C HIS A 99 -6.09 6.15 -16.51
N CYS A 100 -4.89 6.06 -15.96
CA CYS A 100 -4.52 6.75 -14.73
C CYS A 100 -4.13 8.19 -15.05
N ASP A 101 -4.59 9.16 -14.26
CA ASP A 101 -4.11 10.53 -14.37
C ASP A 101 -2.64 10.60 -13.91
N LEU A 102 -1.75 11.03 -14.81
CA LEU A 102 -0.32 11.11 -14.54
C LEU A 102 0.12 12.52 -14.12
N LYS A 103 -0.83 13.41 -13.79
CA LYS A 103 -0.54 14.69 -13.15
C LYS A 103 -0.08 14.47 -11.72
N PHE A 104 1.15 14.90 -11.42
CA PHE A 104 1.77 14.78 -10.10
C PHE A 104 1.95 16.15 -9.45
N ASP A 105 0.97 17.04 -9.59
CA ASP A 105 1.05 18.45 -9.17
C ASP A 105 1.27 18.59 -7.64
N GLY A 106 0.78 17.62 -6.85
CA GLY A 106 1.01 17.51 -5.40
C GLY A 106 2.21 16.64 -4.99
N GLY A 107 3.09 16.31 -5.94
CA GLY A 107 4.20 15.38 -5.76
C GLY A 107 3.79 13.90 -5.79
N TYR A 108 4.80 13.03 -5.71
CA TYR A 108 4.62 11.59 -5.74
C TYR A 108 5.45 10.88 -4.68
N THR A 109 4.96 9.71 -4.28
CA THR A 109 5.66 8.78 -3.41
C THR A 109 6.12 7.58 -4.23
N LEU A 110 7.34 7.10 -3.97
CA LEU A 110 7.81 5.84 -4.54
C LEU A 110 7.40 4.68 -3.66
N ILE A 111 6.60 3.77 -4.22
CA ILE A 111 6.11 2.58 -3.53
C ILE A 111 6.81 1.35 -4.10
N PRO A 112 7.35 0.46 -3.27
CA PRO A 112 7.99 -0.75 -3.75
C PRO A 112 6.94 -1.81 -4.16
N ARG A 113 7.22 -2.57 -5.21
CA ARG A 113 6.25 -3.49 -5.84
C ARG A 113 5.93 -4.72 -5.00
N ASP A 114 6.88 -5.14 -4.17
CA ASP A 114 6.72 -6.24 -3.22
C ASP A 114 5.64 -5.96 -2.17
N LEU A 115 5.27 -4.69 -1.95
CA LEU A 115 4.20 -4.31 -1.03
C LEU A 115 2.89 -5.05 -1.30
N PHE A 116 2.58 -5.34 -2.57
CA PHE A 116 1.38 -6.10 -2.95
C PHE A 116 1.43 -7.58 -2.56
N GLY A 117 2.63 -8.14 -2.33
CA GLY A 117 2.80 -9.53 -1.91
C GLY A 117 2.44 -9.79 -0.45
N HIS A 118 2.33 -8.74 0.37
CA HIS A 118 1.95 -8.87 1.77
C HIS A 118 0.42 -8.92 1.92
N ALA A 119 -0.07 -9.90 2.67
CA ALA A 119 -1.49 -10.04 2.99
C ALA A 119 -1.95 -8.99 4.02
N LEU A 120 -2.07 -7.74 3.57
CA LEU A 120 -2.47 -6.60 4.39
C LEU A 120 -3.96 -6.29 4.24
N LYS A 121 -4.60 -5.87 5.33
CA LYS A 121 -5.93 -5.24 5.29
C LYS A 121 -5.83 -3.87 4.62
N ASN A 122 -6.92 -3.38 4.04
CA ASN A 122 -6.91 -2.12 3.27
C ASN A 122 -6.48 -0.90 4.12
N SER A 123 -6.96 -0.78 5.37
CA SER A 123 -6.53 0.29 6.28
C SER A 123 -5.05 0.21 6.62
N THR A 124 -4.55 -1.01 6.88
CA THR A 124 -3.14 -1.30 7.14
C THR A 124 -2.27 -0.95 5.93
N PHE A 125 -2.74 -1.28 4.72
CA PHE A 125 -2.06 -0.96 3.47
C PHE A 125 -1.94 0.55 3.27
N VAL A 126 -3.05 1.30 3.43
CA VAL A 126 -3.05 2.76 3.30
C VAL A 126 -2.15 3.42 4.34
N LEU A 127 -2.13 2.93 5.58
CA LEU A 127 -1.20 3.40 6.60
C LEU A 127 0.26 3.16 6.18
N CYS A 128 0.56 2.00 5.59
CA CYS A 128 1.89 1.72 5.07
C CYS A 128 2.31 2.71 3.97
N LEU A 129 1.41 3.00 3.01
CA LEU A 129 1.64 4.02 1.98
C LEU A 129 1.93 5.40 2.59
N TYR A 130 1.19 5.76 3.64
CA TYR A 130 1.42 7.00 4.37
C TYR A 130 2.80 7.06 5.05
N LEU A 131 3.27 5.95 5.61
CA LEU A 131 4.62 5.89 6.15
C LEU A 131 5.67 6.07 5.04
N TYR A 132 5.46 5.52 3.84
CA TYR A 132 6.35 5.74 2.69
C TYR A 132 6.35 7.21 2.28
N LEU A 133 5.18 7.84 2.21
CA LEU A 133 5.03 9.28 1.95
C LEU A 133 5.82 10.10 2.98
N ARG A 134 5.69 9.78 4.27
CA ARG A 134 6.34 10.51 5.37
C ARG A 134 7.83 10.26 5.50
N ALA A 135 8.31 9.08 5.09
CA ALA A 135 9.74 8.83 4.98
C ALA A 135 10.36 9.57 3.79
N GLY A 136 9.58 9.80 2.72
CA GLY A 136 10.04 10.51 1.53
C GLY A 136 11.19 9.79 0.84
N ASN A 137 12.39 10.38 0.90
CA ASN A 137 13.62 9.74 0.39
C ASN A 137 14.41 8.99 1.48
N GLY A 138 13.97 9.05 2.74
CA GLY A 138 14.62 8.39 3.87
C GLY A 138 14.15 6.95 4.12
N THR A 139 14.77 6.31 5.09
CA THR A 139 14.43 4.95 5.56
C THR A 139 13.50 4.95 6.78
N ARG A 140 13.17 6.14 7.30
CA ARG A 140 12.49 6.34 8.58
C ARG A 140 11.37 7.37 8.46
N ALA A 141 10.24 7.08 9.09
CA ALA A 141 9.12 8.00 9.23
C ALA A 141 8.90 8.36 10.71
N PHE A 142 8.49 9.61 10.97
CA PHE A 142 8.25 10.14 12.33
C PHE A 142 6.85 10.71 12.61
N PRO A 143 5.76 10.24 11.99
CA PRO A 143 4.43 10.77 12.30
C PRO A 143 3.97 10.30 13.69
N SER A 144 3.30 11.18 14.44
CA SER A 144 2.58 10.78 15.66
C SER A 144 1.29 10.04 15.33
N LEU A 145 0.75 9.27 16.27
CA LEU A 145 -0.55 8.56 16.10
C LEU A 145 -1.69 9.54 15.78
N ASN A 146 -1.74 10.68 16.46
CA ASN A 146 -2.72 11.73 16.19
C ASN A 146 -2.59 12.28 14.77
N ARG A 147 -1.35 12.44 14.27
CA ARG A 147 -1.12 12.91 12.91
C ARG A 147 -1.56 11.88 11.87
N ILE A 148 -1.24 10.59 12.09
CA ILE A 148 -1.71 9.49 11.23
C ILE A 148 -3.24 9.48 11.17
N SER A 149 -3.89 9.55 12.33
CA SER A 149 -5.35 9.52 12.45
C SER A 149 -6.01 10.67 11.69
N LYS A 150 -5.52 11.91 11.88
CA LYS A 150 -6.06 13.10 11.22
C LYS A 150 -5.86 13.07 9.71
N GLU A 151 -4.66 12.74 9.24
CA GLU A 151 -4.35 12.83 7.81
C GLU A 151 -4.93 11.69 6.99
N LEU A 152 -5.11 10.49 7.58
CA LEU A 152 -5.72 9.37 6.89
C LEU A 152 -7.21 9.20 7.17
N TRP A 153 -7.81 10.10 7.94
CA TRP A 153 -9.24 10.05 8.30
C TRP A 153 -9.61 8.70 8.93
N MET A 154 -8.75 8.21 9.83
CA MET A 154 -8.96 6.93 10.52
C MET A 154 -8.98 7.14 12.03
N ALA A 155 -9.78 6.34 12.74
CA ALA A 155 -9.76 6.33 14.20
C ALA A 155 -8.37 5.94 14.74
N ILE A 156 -7.96 6.52 15.87
CA ILE A 156 -6.67 6.21 16.52
C ILE A 156 -6.56 4.70 16.82
N SER A 157 -7.65 4.08 17.28
CA SER A 157 -7.71 2.64 17.53
C SER A 157 -7.44 1.80 16.27
N THR A 158 -7.92 2.24 15.11
CA THR A 158 -7.65 1.62 13.80
C THR A 158 -6.19 1.80 13.41
N ALA A 159 -5.61 2.99 13.62
CA ALA A 159 -4.20 3.25 13.36
C ALA A 159 -3.28 2.35 14.22
N CYS A 160 -3.58 2.20 15.51
CA CYS A 160 -2.84 1.31 16.42
C CYS A 160 -2.92 -0.16 15.98
N ARG A 161 -4.12 -0.65 15.61
CA ARG A 161 -4.30 -2.02 15.10
C ARG A 161 -3.52 -2.24 13.79
N ALA A 162 -3.56 -1.26 12.89
CA ALA A 162 -2.84 -1.31 11.63
C ALA A 162 -1.31 -1.32 11.84
N LEU A 163 -0.78 -0.48 12.73
CA LEU A 163 0.64 -0.47 13.06
C LEU A 163 1.10 -1.80 13.67
N LYS A 164 0.33 -2.37 14.61
CA LYS A 164 0.61 -3.70 15.17
C LYS A 164 0.64 -4.79 14.09
N ALA A 165 -0.26 -4.72 13.11
CA ALA A 165 -0.26 -5.63 11.99
C ALA A 165 0.99 -5.46 11.10
N LEU A 166 1.40 -4.21 10.81
CA LEU A 166 2.60 -3.95 10.00
C LEU A 166 3.89 -4.42 10.69
N THR A 167 3.99 -4.23 12.00
CA THR A 167 5.13 -4.77 12.78
C THR A 167 5.11 -6.30 12.78
N GLY A 168 3.93 -6.92 12.89
CA GLY A 168 3.77 -8.38 12.81
C GLY A 168 4.17 -8.96 11.45
N THR A 169 4.00 -8.20 10.35
CA THR A 169 4.45 -8.62 9.02
C THR A 169 5.95 -8.42 8.77
N GLY A 170 6.68 -7.77 9.69
CA GLY A 170 8.11 -7.49 9.53
C GLY A 170 8.44 -6.47 8.44
N ILE A 171 7.45 -5.69 7.97
CA ILE A 171 7.67 -4.62 6.98
C ILE A 171 8.29 -3.40 7.67
N ILE A 172 7.82 -3.10 8.87
CA ILE A 172 8.30 -1.98 9.68
C ILE A 172 8.74 -2.44 11.07
N LEU A 173 9.71 -1.73 11.62
CA LEU A 173 10.02 -1.74 13.04
C LEU A 173 9.54 -0.43 13.65
N ALA A 174 8.61 -0.52 14.61
CA ALA A 174 8.15 0.63 15.38
C ALA A 174 8.99 0.76 16.65
N GLN A 175 9.67 1.89 16.81
CA GLN A 175 10.46 2.21 17.99
C GLN A 175 9.96 3.51 18.63
N LEU A 176 9.74 3.45 19.94
CA LEU A 176 9.45 4.62 20.75
C LEU A 176 10.69 5.52 20.79
N CYS A 177 10.53 6.79 20.41
CA CYS A 177 11.61 7.75 20.59
C CYS A 177 11.56 8.28 22.02
N ILE A 178 12.60 8.01 22.81
CA ILE A 178 12.77 8.53 24.16
C ILE A 178 13.80 9.65 24.10
N LYS A 179 13.44 10.84 24.57
CA LYS A 179 14.36 12.00 24.66
C LYS A 179 15.34 11.81 25.83
N ALA A 180 16.41 12.60 25.87
CA ALA A 180 17.38 12.58 26.96
C ALA A 180 16.76 12.83 28.35
N ASN A 181 15.68 13.62 28.41
CA ASN A 181 14.89 13.86 29.62
C ASN A 181 13.87 12.75 29.94
N LYS A 182 14.01 11.56 29.36
CA LYS A 182 13.08 10.41 29.45
C LYS A 182 11.65 10.67 28.93
N ALA A 183 11.36 11.85 28.39
CA ALA A 183 10.06 12.14 27.80
C ALA A 183 9.91 11.42 26.45
N HIS A 184 8.70 10.93 26.17
CA HIS A 184 8.39 10.33 24.88
C HIS A 184 8.25 11.41 23.79
N SER A 185 8.86 11.14 22.63
CA SER A 185 8.72 11.92 21.40
C SER A 185 7.86 11.14 20.39
N ASN A 186 7.70 11.67 19.18
CA ASN A 186 7.01 10.96 18.11
C ASN A 186 7.62 9.57 17.89
N ASN A 187 6.74 8.60 17.68
CA ASN A 187 7.15 7.26 17.29
C ASN A 187 7.99 7.32 16.02
N SER A 188 8.96 6.42 15.95
CA SER A 188 9.74 6.22 14.76
C SER A 188 9.44 4.88 14.12
N TYR A 189 9.30 4.90 12.81
CA TYR A 189 9.00 3.71 12.01
C TYR A 189 10.13 3.52 11.01
N PHE A 190 10.83 2.40 11.12
CA PHE A 190 11.91 2.02 10.20
C PHE A 190 11.38 1.01 9.21
N PHE A 191 11.68 1.19 7.93
CA PHE A 191 11.42 0.16 6.92
C PHE A 191 12.51 -0.90 6.98
N LEU A 192 12.11 -2.16 7.20
CA LEU A 192 13.03 -3.27 7.19
C LEU A 192 13.25 -3.69 5.73
N CYS A 193 14.49 -3.53 5.24
CA CYS A 193 14.86 -4.06 3.94
C CYS A 193 14.96 -5.58 4.06
N VAL A 194 13.92 -6.31 3.63
CA VAL A 194 14.08 -7.74 3.37
C VAL A 194 14.91 -7.85 2.10
N SER A 195 16.23 -7.96 2.26
CA SER A 195 17.09 -8.51 1.23
C SER A 195 16.55 -9.89 0.91
N SER A 196 16.06 -10.09 -0.31
CA SER A 196 15.77 -11.43 -0.81
C SER A 196 17.10 -12.15 -0.96
N VAL A 197 17.63 -12.68 0.14
CA VAL A 197 18.54 -13.81 0.05
C VAL A 197 17.69 -14.93 -0.52
N THR A 198 18.00 -15.29 -1.76
CA THR A 198 17.58 -16.50 -2.45
C THR A 198 17.26 -17.61 -1.46
N ALA A 199 15.99 -17.98 -1.35
CA ALA A 199 15.58 -19.27 -0.81
C ALA A 199 16.01 -20.36 -1.81
N HIS A 200 17.32 -20.59 -1.90
CA HIS A 200 17.86 -21.85 -2.39
C HIS A 200 18.12 -22.71 -1.15
N THR A 201 17.23 -23.67 -0.95
CA THR A 201 17.46 -24.94 -0.25
C THR A 201 18.24 -24.82 1.08
N ALA A 202 17.55 -24.47 2.16
CA ALA A 202 17.99 -24.85 3.50
C ALA A 202 17.13 -26.03 3.96
N GLN A 203 17.66 -27.23 3.77
CA GLN A 203 17.19 -28.43 4.46
C GLN A 203 17.27 -28.21 5.98
N SER A 204 16.22 -28.68 6.66
CA SER A 204 16.11 -29.03 8.08
C SER A 204 17.27 -28.66 9.02
N ALA A 205 17.01 -27.71 9.93
CA ALA A 205 17.54 -27.76 11.29
C ALA A 205 16.52 -27.13 12.26
N PRO A 206 16.23 -27.75 13.43
CA PRO A 206 15.27 -27.22 14.38
C PRO A 206 15.84 -25.96 15.04
N PHE A 207 15.11 -24.85 14.92
CA PHE A 207 15.45 -23.60 15.58
C PHE A 207 15.19 -23.77 17.08
N ASN A 208 16.27 -23.96 17.83
CA ASN A 208 16.24 -24.10 19.27
C ASN A 208 15.88 -22.74 19.88
N VAL A 209 14.68 -22.63 20.46
CA VAL A 209 14.19 -21.42 21.10
C VAL A 209 14.94 -21.23 22.41
N GLY A 210 16.03 -20.46 22.34
CA GLY A 210 16.66 -19.86 23.50
C GLY A 210 15.64 -19.00 24.25
N ARG A 211 15.20 -19.54 25.38
CA ARG A 211 14.27 -19.00 26.37
C ARG A 211 14.78 -17.65 26.89
N VAL A 212 14.45 -16.55 26.21
CA VAL A 212 14.51 -15.20 26.81
C VAL A 212 13.15 -14.96 27.46
N LEU A 213 13.19 -14.95 28.79
CA LEU A 213 12.10 -14.70 29.71
C LEU A 213 11.32 -13.44 29.29
N PHE A 214 10.18 -13.60 28.63
CA PHE A 214 9.19 -12.52 28.50
C PHE A 214 8.51 -12.40 29.86
N THR A 215 9.03 -11.51 30.71
CA THR A 215 8.27 -11.01 31.84
C THR A 215 7.11 -10.18 31.30
N LEU A 216 5.92 -10.74 31.51
CA LEU A 216 4.66 -10.03 31.57
C LEU A 216 4.81 -8.69 32.30
N LEU A 217 4.19 -7.64 31.77
CA LEU A 217 3.47 -6.60 32.52
C LEU A 217 2.65 -5.78 31.51
N PRO A 218 1.55 -5.14 31.93
CA PRO A 218 0.22 -5.39 31.41
C PRO A 218 -0.31 -4.19 30.62
N SER A 219 -1.55 -4.34 30.12
CA SER A 219 -2.52 -3.29 29.83
C SER A 219 -2.05 -1.85 29.94
N LEU A 220 -2.15 -1.07 28.86
CA LEU A 220 -2.71 0.28 28.90
C LEU A 220 -3.05 0.72 27.48
N CYS A 221 -4.36 0.87 27.26
CA CYS A 221 -4.94 1.69 26.21
C CYS A 221 -4.40 3.11 26.32
N TRP A 222 -3.72 3.62 25.29
CA TRP A 222 -3.61 5.04 24.96
C TRP A 222 -3.55 5.17 23.44
#